data_AF-A0A521AEI6-F1
#
_entry.id   AF-A0A521AEI6-F1
#
_cell.length_a   1.000
_cell.length_b   1.000
_cell.length_c   1.000
_cell.angle_alpha   90.00
_cell.angle_beta   90.00
_cell.angle_gamma   90.00
#
_symmetry.space_group_name_H-M   'P 1'
#
loop_
_entity.id
_entity.type
_entity.pdbx_description
1 polymer ?
#
loop_
_entity_poly.entity_id
_entity_poly.type
_entity_poly.pdbx_seq_one_letter_code
_entity_poly.pdbx_strand_id
1 'polypeptide(L)'
;MQILMLLFVVIILITGIRTFSSSTASHRTEGMERIKHRATMNINMGIMFITLALMQGIAINESWISMILLIGIGAVGIYNVIFGVRTRRFLREQMKH
;
A
#
# COMPACT_ATOMS: atom_id res chain seq x y z
N MET A 1 -4.98 -10.76 20.66
CA MET A 1 -5.01 -9.33 20.25
C MET A 1 -3.63 -8.69 20.18
N GLN A 2 -2.81 -8.73 21.23
CA GLN A 2 -1.48 -8.10 21.23
C GLN A 2 -0.54 -8.59 20.11
N ILE A 3 -0.48 -9.90 19.87
CA ILE A 3 0.35 -10.49 18.78
C ILE A 3 -0.10 -10.01 17.40
N LEU A 4 -1.41 -9.89 17.17
CA LEU A 4 -1.97 -9.44 15.89
C LEU A 4 -1.71 -7.95 15.65
N MET A 5 -1.80 -7.12 16.70
CA MET A 5 -1.41 -5.71 16.62
C MET A 5 0.10 -5.56 16.34
N LEU A 6 0.94 -6.34 17.01
CA LEU A 6 2.38 -6.35 16.76
C LEU A 6 2.69 -6.72 15.30
N LEU A 7 2.00 -7.72 14.76
CA LEU A 7 2.13 -8.13 13.36
C LEU A 7 1.74 -6.99 12.41
N PHE A 8 0.64 -6.27 12.67
CA PHE A 8 0.26 -5.10 11.88
C PHE A 8 1.28 -3.98 11.94
N VAL A 9 1.82 -3.68 13.12
CA VAL A 9 2.90 -2.69 13.28
C VAL A 9 4.12 -3.06 12.43
N VAL A 10 4.55 -4.33 12.47
CA VAL A 10 5.67 -4.81 11.66
C VAL A 10 5.37 -4.67 10.16
N ILE A 11 4.17 -5.03 9.71
CA ILE A 11 3.76 -4.86 8.30
C ILE A 11 3.78 -3.38 7.91
N ILE A 12 3.25 -2.49 8.75
CA ILE A 12 3.24 -1.04 8.50
C ILE A 12 4.67 -0.50 8.38
N LEU A 13 5.59 -0.91 9.25
CA LEU A 13 6.99 -0.50 9.17
C LEU A 13 7.66 -0.98 7.88
N ILE A 14 7.51 -2.26 7.52
CA ILE A 14 8.09 -2.83 6.31
C ILE A 14 7.52 -2.16 5.05
N THR A 15 6.20 -2.00 4.98
CA THR A 15 5.53 -1.37 3.84
C THR A 15 5.84 0.12 3.75
N GLY A 16 5.95 0.82 4.87
CA GLY A 16 6.42 2.19 4.96
C GLY A 16 7.82 2.36 4.39
N ILE A 17 8.80 1.60 4.91
CA ILE A 17 10.19 1.64 4.42
C ILE A 17 10.24 1.37 2.91
N ARG A 18 9.56 0.32 2.44
CA ARG A 18 9.55 -0.02 1.00
C ARG A 18 8.88 1.06 0.14
N THR A 19 7.86 1.73 0.67
CA THR A 19 7.19 2.85 -0.01
C THR A 19 8.15 4.02 -0.17
N PHE A 20 8.86 4.40 0.90
CA PHE A 20 9.87 5.46 0.85
C PHE A 20 11.03 5.11 -0.08
N SER A 21 11.60 3.91 0.02
CA SER A 21 12.67 3.47 -0.88
C SER A 21 12.24 3.48 -2.34
N SER A 22 11.02 3.01 -2.65
CA SER A 22 10.47 3.02 -4.01
C SER A 22 10.17 4.44 -4.51
N SER A 23 9.75 5.34 -3.62
CA SER A 23 9.54 6.75 -3.94
C SER A 23 10.86 7.43 -4.30
N THR A 24 11.92 7.26 -3.50
CA THR A 24 13.24 7.80 -3.79
C THR A 24 13.80 7.25 -5.09
N ALA A 25 13.68 5.94 -5.32
CA ALA A 25 14.10 5.31 -6.58
C ALA A 25 13.32 5.86 -7.78
N SER A 26 11.99 6.03 -7.66
CA SER A 26 11.16 6.63 -8.71
C SER A 26 11.54 8.06 -9.07
N HIS A 27 12.19 8.82 -8.18
CA HIS A 27 12.66 10.18 -8.49
C HIS A 27 13.99 10.18 -9.22
N ARG A 28 14.75 9.09 -9.12
CA ARG A 28 16.08 8.94 -9.73
C ARG A 28 16.06 8.19 -11.08
N THR A 29 14.92 7.60 -11.43
CA THR A 29 14.75 6.80 -12.66
C THR A 29 13.74 7.46 -13.60
N GLU A 30 13.92 7.27 -14.90
CA GLU A 30 12.99 7.72 -15.95
C GLU A 30 12.36 6.53 -16.71
N GLY A 31 11.38 6.82 -17.58
CA GLY A 31 10.77 5.82 -18.45
C GLY A 31 10.17 4.61 -17.72
N MET A 32 10.48 3.41 -18.24
CA MET A 32 9.88 2.14 -17.78
C MET A 32 10.25 1.78 -16.33
N GLU A 33 11.48 2.10 -15.91
CA GLU A 33 11.93 1.85 -14.54
C GLU A 33 11.17 2.69 -13.52
N ARG A 34 10.87 3.95 -13.86
CA ARG A 34 10.03 4.83 -13.03
C ARG A 34 8.65 4.23 -12.80
N ILE A 35 8.04 3.70 -13.85
CA ILE A 35 6.71 3.08 -13.78
C ILE A 35 6.76 1.82 -12.89
N LYS A 36 7.82 1.01 -12.99
CA LYS A 36 8.05 -0.16 -12.12
C LYS A 36 8.18 0.23 -10.64
N HIS A 37 8.94 1.28 -10.33
CA HIS A 37 9.09 1.79 -8.97
C HIS A 37 7.76 2.36 -8.44
N ARG A 38 7.01 3.11 -9.25
CA ARG A 38 5.67 3.60 -8.88
C ARG A 38 4.66 2.48 -8.65
N ALA A 39 4.65 1.45 -9.49
CA ALA A 39 3.77 0.30 -9.30
C ALA A 39 4.09 -0.44 -7.99
N THR A 40 5.37 -0.56 -7.66
CA THR A 40 5.84 -1.13 -6.38
C THR A 40 5.42 -0.26 -5.19
N MET A 41 5.60 1.06 -5.30
CA MET A 41 5.19 2.03 -4.30
C MET A 41 3.68 1.95 -4.03
N ASN A 42 2.85 1.94 -5.08
CA ASN A 42 1.40 1.87 -4.96
C ASN A 42 0.95 0.58 -4.27
N ILE A 43 1.56 -0.57 -4.59
CA ILE A 43 1.26 -1.83 -3.90
C ILE A 43 1.60 -1.73 -2.40
N ASN A 44 2.80 -1.27 -2.05
CA ASN A 44 3.22 -1.19 -0.64
C ASN A 44 2.37 -0.18 0.15
N MET A 45 2.10 0.99 -0.43
CA MET A 45 1.22 2.00 0.18
C MET A 45 -0.21 1.47 0.32
N GLY A 46 -0.71 0.73 -0.67
CA GLY A 46 -2.02 0.10 -0.61
C GLY A 46 -2.13 -0.93 0.51
N ILE A 47 -1.14 -1.82 0.64
CA ILE A 47 -1.06 -2.78 1.75
C ILE A 47 -0.98 -2.06 3.10
N MET A 48 -0.21 -0.98 3.20
CA MET A 48 -0.11 -0.18 4.42
C MET A 48 -1.46 0.41 4.83
N PHE A 49 -2.21 1.01 3.91
CA PHE A 49 -3.54 1.56 4.19
C PHE A 49 -4.56 0.48 4.58
N ILE A 50 -4.56 -0.66 3.91
CA ILE A 50 -5.41 -1.80 4.30
C ILE A 50 -5.06 -2.26 5.72
N THR A 51 -3.77 -2.38 6.03
CA THR A 51 -3.30 -2.82 7.34
C THR A 51 -3.69 -1.82 8.44
N LEU A 52 -3.56 -0.52 8.17
CA LEU A 52 -4.00 0.54 9.08
C LEU A 52 -5.51 0.49 9.32
N ALA A 53 -6.30 0.33 8.25
CA ALA A 53 -7.75 0.22 8.34
C ALA A 53 -8.19 -0.99 9.18
N LEU A 54 -7.54 -2.14 8.99
CA LEU A 54 -7.80 -3.35 9.78
C LEU A 54 -7.38 -3.19 11.23
N MET A 55 -6.19 -2.62 11.48
CA MET A 55 -5.68 -2.39 12.84
C MET A 55 -6.61 -1.47 13.64
N GLN A 56 -7.05 -0.38 13.01
CA GLN A 56 -7.98 0.57 13.63
C GLN A 56 -9.42 0.05 13.69
N GLY A 57 -9.85 -0.82 12.78
CA GLY A 57 -11.16 -1.47 12.87
C GLY A 57 -11.27 -2.44 14.05
N ILE A 58 -10.16 -3.05 14.46
CA ILE A 58 -10.09 -3.91 15.64
C ILE A 58 -10.01 -3.08 16.93
N ALA A 59 -9.38 -1.90 16.87
CA ALA A 59 -9.41 -0.94 17.96
C ALA A 59 -10.78 -0.25 17.99
N ILE A 60 -11.71 -0.77 18.81
CA ILE A 60 -13.09 -0.25 18.92
C ILE A 60 -13.06 1.27 19.10
N ASN A 61 -13.56 1.98 18.09
CA ASN A 61 -13.70 3.42 18.06
C ASN A 61 -15.20 3.73 17.95
N GLU A 62 -15.79 4.37 18.95
CA GLU A 62 -17.25 4.64 18.99
C GLU A 62 -17.69 5.76 18.01
N SER A 63 -16.73 6.44 17.38
CA SER A 63 -17.02 7.54 16.46
C SER A 63 -17.37 7.03 15.05
N TRP A 64 -18.60 7.32 14.62
CA TRP A 64 -19.10 7.10 13.26
C TRP A 64 -18.22 7.79 12.19
N ILE A 65 -17.64 8.95 12.51
CA ILE A 65 -16.69 9.66 11.62
C ILE A 65 -15.44 8.80 11.40
N SER A 66 -14.90 8.21 12.47
CA SER A 66 -13.75 7.31 12.37
C SER A 66 -14.08 6.10 11.51
N MET A 67 -15.28 5.53 11.62
CA MET A 67 -15.70 4.40 10.79
C MET A 67 -15.72 4.74 9.29
N ILE A 68 -16.28 5.90 8.91
CA ILE A 68 -16.30 6.36 7.52
C ILE A 68 -14.88 6.57 6.99
N LEU A 69 -14.02 7.21 7.79
CA LEU A 69 -12.61 7.42 7.42
C LEU A 69 -11.87 6.09 7.24
N LEU A 70 -12.14 5.10 8.09
CA LEU A 70 -11.52 3.77 7.98
C LEU A 70 -11.93 3.03 6.72
N ILE A 71 -13.21 3.08 6.37
CA ILE A 71 -13.72 2.53 5.11
C ILE A 71 -13.06 3.25 3.93
N GLY A 72 -12.95 4.58 3.98
CA GLY A 72 -12.27 5.37 2.96
C GLY A 72 -10.79 5.00 2.79
N ILE A 73 -10.04 4.90 3.89
CA ILE A 73 -8.63 4.49 3.89
C ILE A 73 -8.49 3.07 3.32
N GLY A 74 -9.34 2.14 3.76
CA GLY A 74 -9.37 0.77 3.25
C GLY A 74 -9.63 0.72 1.74
N ALA A 75 -10.60 1.49 1.25
CA ALA A 75 -10.96 1.57 -0.17
C ALA A 75 -9.80 2.15 -1.02
N VAL A 76 -9.16 3.23 -0.55
CA VAL A 76 -7.96 3.80 -1.20
C VAL A 76 -6.83 2.78 -1.21
N GLY A 77 -6.65 2.04 -0.11
CA GLY A 77 -5.67 0.97 -0.02
C GLY A 77 -5.89 -0.13 -1.07
N ILE A 78 -7.12 -0.61 -1.19
CA ILE A 78 -7.52 -1.61 -2.20
C ILE A 78 -7.27 -1.07 -3.62
N TYR A 79 -7.71 0.16 -3.89
CA TYR A 79 -7.49 0.80 -5.19
C TYR A 79 -6.00 0.85 -5.57
N ASN A 80 -5.14 1.25 -4.62
CA ASN A 80 -3.69 1.32 -4.82
C ASN A 80 -3.06 -0.05 -5.10
N VAL A 81 -3.49 -1.10 -4.41
CA VAL A 81 -3.03 -2.47 -4.69
C VAL A 81 -3.47 -2.92 -6.07
N ILE A 82 -4.75 -2.77 -6.42
CA ILE A 82 -5.28 -3.20 -7.73
C ILE A 82 -4.54 -2.48 -8.86
N PHE A 83 -4.40 -1.16 -8.76
CA PHE A 83 -3.71 -0.36 -9.76
C PHE A 83 -2.25 -0.79 -9.89
N GLY A 84 -1.51 -0.89 -8.78
CA GLY A 84 -0.10 -1.27 -8.81
C GLY A 84 0.12 -2.71 -9.33
N VAL A 85 -0.78 -3.65 -9.02
CA VAL A 85 -0.74 -5.02 -9.58
C VAL A 85 -1.01 -5.02 -11.08
N ARG A 86 -2.01 -4.27 -11.56
CA ARG A 86 -2.31 -4.13 -13.00
C ARG A 86 -1.11 -3.55 -13.74
N THR A 87 -0.51 -2.47 -13.23
CA THR A 87 0.68 -1.87 -13.85
C THR A 87 1.86 -2.84 -13.87
N ARG A 88 2.10 -3.60 -12.79
CA ARG A 88 3.16 -4.63 -12.79
C ARG A 88 2.92 -5.76 -13.79
N ARG A 89 1.67 -6.20 -13.97
CA ARG A 89 1.31 -7.22 -14.97
C ARG A 89 1.56 -6.70 -16.38
N PHE A 90 1.07 -5.51 -16.67
CA PHE A 90 1.29 -4.84 -17.96
C PHE A 90 2.79 -4.67 -18.30
N LEU A 91 3.60 -4.23 -17.33
CA LEU A 91 5.05 -4.13 -17.49
C LEU A 91 5.72 -5.49 -17.78
N ARG A 92 5.25 -6.57 -17.14
CA ARG A 92 5.77 -7.92 -17.38
C ARG A 92 5.41 -8.44 -18.77
N GLU A 93 4.23 -8.07 -19.29
CA GLU A 93 3.80 -8.45 -20.64
C GLU A 93 4.62 -7.71 -21.71
N GLN A 94 4.90 -6.41 -21.50
CA GLN A 94 5.75 -5.66 -22.44
C GLN A 94 7.21 -6.12 -22.47
N MET A 95 7.78 -6.62 -21.37
CA MET A 95 9.16 -7.14 -21.37
C MET A 95 9.31 -8.54 -21.99
N LYS A 96 8.20 -9.21 -22.36
CA LYS A 96 8.23 -10.52 -23.02
C LYS A 96 8.19 -10.42 -24.55
N HIS A 97 7.91 -9.24 -25.10
CA HIS A 97 7.93 -8.92 -26.52
C HIS A 97 9.15 -8.08 -26.85
#